data_AF-A0A7Y0N008-F1
#
_entry.id   AF-A0A7Y0N008-F1
#
_cell.length_a   1.000
_cell.length_b   1.000
_cell.length_c   1.000
_cell.angle_alpha   90.00
_cell.angle_beta   90.00
_cell.angle_gamma   90.00
#
_symmetry.space_group_name_H-M   'P 1'
#
loop_
_entity.id
_entity.type
_entity.pdbx_description
1 polymer ?
#
loop_
_entity_poly.entity_id
_entity_poly.type
_entity_poly.pdbx_seq_one_letter_code
_entity_poly.pdbx_strand_id
1 'polypeptide(L)'
;MAFSEQKTQSLPFSLYCNRPLGITINSQYGGLKYEHQGVELIENYELSLQVDELQLNESRLSRQLLSPVMIDSSGVIPFTQRGVLRVTLENNLLYAGYYQDVIEIEVYPSIHSVTK
;
A
#
# COMPACT_ATOMS: atom_id res chain seq x y z
N MET A 1 -23.81 2.45 20.80
CA MET A 1 -23.75 2.87 19.39
C MET A 1 -22.28 2.94 19.02
N ALA A 2 -21.80 2.02 18.19
CA ALA A 2 -20.41 2.03 17.73
C ALA A 2 -20.35 2.88 16.45
N PHE A 3 -19.75 4.06 16.55
CA PHE A 3 -19.42 4.88 15.38
C PHE A 3 -18.11 4.32 14.81
N SER A 4 -18.20 3.37 13.87
CA SER A 4 -17.09 3.06 12.97
C SER A 4 -17.37 3.84 11.69
N GLU A 5 -16.68 4.97 11.53
CA GLU A 5 -16.66 5.67 10.25
C GLU A 5 -15.39 5.20 9.53
N GLN A 6 -15.55 4.20 8.66
CA GLN A 6 -14.45 3.81 7.78
C GLN A 6 -14.08 5.00 6.90
N LYS A 7 -12.81 5.40 6.96
CA LYS A 7 -12.28 6.49 6.15
C LYS A 7 -11.31 5.93 5.14
N THR A 8 -11.68 6.01 3.86
CA THR A 8 -10.83 5.58 2.75
C THR A 8 -10.30 6.80 2.00
N GLN A 9 -9.03 6.75 1.63
CA GLN A 9 -8.39 7.68 0.69
C GLN A 9 -7.80 6.88 -0.46
N SER A 10 -7.81 7.44 -1.66
CA SER A 10 -7.34 6.77 -2.88
C SER A 10 -6.36 7.66 -3.63
N LEU A 11 -5.26 7.07 -4.07
CA LEU A 11 -4.24 7.70 -4.89
C LEU A 11 -4.16 6.95 -6.23
N PRO A 12 -4.67 7.53 -7.33
CA PRO A 12 -4.47 6.95 -8.65
C PRO A 12 -3.01 7.14 -9.07
N PHE A 13 -2.46 6.14 -9.76
CA PHE A 13 -1.11 6.20 -10.31
C PHE A 13 -1.05 5.53 -11.69
N SER A 14 0.01 5.83 -12.44
CA SER A 14 0.26 5.21 -13.74
C SER A 14 1.59 4.47 -13.71
N LEU A 15 1.61 3.28 -14.29
CA LEU A 15 2.79 2.45 -14.47
C LEU A 15 3.10 2.35 -15.97
N TYR A 16 4.36 2.48 -16.32
CA TYR A 16 4.84 2.30 -17.68
C TYR A 16 6.05 1.36 -17.66
N CYS A 17 5.89 0.16 -18.23
CA CYS A 17 6.95 -0.83 -18.30
C CYS A 17 6.88 -1.62 -19.60
N ASN A 18 8.04 -1.87 -20.21
CA ASN A 18 8.16 -2.68 -21.43
C ASN A 18 8.62 -4.13 -21.14
N ARG A 19 8.58 -4.53 -19.87
CA ARG A 19 8.98 -5.84 -19.36
C ARG A 19 8.05 -6.24 -18.19
N PRO A 20 8.01 -7.51 -17.79
CA PRO A 20 7.40 -7.91 -16.51
C PRO A 20 8.00 -7.06 -15.37
N LEU A 21 7.23 -6.81 -14.33
CA LEU A 21 7.65 -5.98 -13.20
C LEU A 21 7.49 -6.68 -11.86
N GLY A 22 8.28 -6.27 -10.88
CA GLY A 22 8.07 -6.53 -9.47
C GLY A 22 7.67 -5.23 -8.78
N ILE A 23 6.81 -5.34 -7.77
CA ILE A 23 6.45 -4.23 -6.88
C ILE A 23 6.83 -4.63 -5.47
N THR A 24 7.56 -3.78 -4.75
CA THR A 24 7.77 -3.91 -3.31
C THR A 24 7.08 -2.77 -2.59
N ILE A 25 6.46 -3.09 -1.45
CA ILE A 25 5.79 -2.11 -0.60
C ILE A 25 6.23 -2.30 0.84
N ASN A 26 6.53 -1.19 1.50
CA ASN A 26 6.79 -1.10 2.94
C ASN A 26 6.22 0.20 3.51
N SER A 27 6.02 0.19 4.82
CA SER A 27 5.62 1.34 5.63
C SER A 27 6.71 1.61 6.66
N GLN A 28 7.10 2.88 6.80
CA GLN A 28 8.15 3.30 7.71
C GLN A 28 7.85 2.93 9.16
N TYR A 29 6.60 3.07 9.59
CA TYR A 29 6.18 2.80 10.97
C TYR A 29 5.23 1.61 11.11
N GLY A 30 4.87 0.96 10.01
CA GLY A 30 3.85 -0.09 10.01
C GLY A 30 2.45 0.43 10.33
N GLY A 31 2.19 1.73 10.14
CA GLY A 31 0.95 2.38 10.53
C GLY A 31 1.11 3.87 10.77
N LEU A 32 -0.01 4.54 11.03
CA LEU A 32 -0.08 5.96 11.32
C LEU A 32 0.49 6.25 12.72
N LYS A 33 1.70 6.83 12.77
CA LYS A 33 2.35 7.24 14.02
C LYS A 33 1.78 8.56 14.51
N TYR A 34 1.33 8.60 15.76
CA TYR A 34 0.86 9.82 16.41
C TYR A 34 2.04 10.76 16.76
N GLU A 35 1.99 11.99 16.27
CA GLU A 35 3.06 12.99 16.45
C GLU A 35 2.87 13.79 17.75
N HIS A 36 2.99 13.13 18.90
CA HIS A 36 2.95 13.79 20.21
C HIS A 36 4.11 13.36 21.11
N GLN A 37 4.67 14.30 21.86
CA GLN A 37 5.80 14.04 22.74
C GLN A 37 5.40 13.08 23.87
N GLY A 38 6.16 11.99 24.02
CA GLY A 38 6.01 11.05 25.14
C GLY A 38 4.97 9.95 24.97
N VAL A 39 4.26 9.88 23.83
CA VAL A 39 3.31 8.79 23.52
C VAL A 39 3.71 8.14 22.20
N GLU A 40 4.12 6.87 22.25
CA GLU A 40 4.32 6.06 21.05
C GLU A 40 3.04 5.30 20.74
N LEU A 41 2.24 5.85 19.83
CA LEU A 41 1.00 5.26 19.35
C LEU A 41 1.07 5.10 17.84
N ILE A 42 0.78 3.88 17.37
CA ILE A 42 0.74 3.52 15.95
C ILE A 42 -0.65 2.95 15.67
N GLU A 43 -1.41 3.63 14.83
CA GLU A 43 -2.73 3.21 14.39
C GLU A 43 -2.65 2.47 13.06
N ASN A 44 -3.24 1.29 13.00
CA ASN A 44 -3.19 0.46 11.79
C ASN A 44 -4.19 0.96 10.74
N TYR A 45 -3.80 0.84 9.47
CA TYR A 45 -4.69 0.99 8.33
C TYR A 45 -4.56 -0.23 7.41
N GLU A 46 -5.53 -0.40 6.53
CA GLU A 46 -5.47 -1.35 5.43
C GLU A 46 -4.96 -0.62 4.17
N LEU A 47 -3.93 -1.18 3.54
CA LEU A 47 -3.42 -0.72 2.25
C LEU A 47 -3.85 -1.71 1.17
N SER A 48 -4.59 -1.22 0.17
CA SER A 48 -4.92 -2.01 -1.02
C SER A 48 -4.25 -1.42 -2.26
N LEU A 49 -3.72 -2.31 -3.09
CA LEU A 49 -3.13 -2.02 -4.39
C LEU A 49 -3.92 -2.75 -5.46
N GLN A 50 -4.50 -1.99 -6.38
CA GLN A 50 -5.24 -2.54 -7.52
C GLN A 50 -4.63 -2.07 -8.83
N VAL A 51 -4.33 -3.01 -9.72
CA VAL A 51 -3.94 -2.78 -11.12
C VAL A 51 -4.67 -3.81 -11.99
N ASP A 52 -5.80 -3.40 -12.57
CA ASP A 52 -6.78 -4.30 -13.19
C ASP A 52 -6.20 -5.17 -14.30
N GLU A 53 -5.45 -4.58 -15.23
CA GLU A 53 -4.91 -5.31 -16.38
C GLU A 53 -3.77 -6.26 -16.01
N LEU A 54 -3.15 -6.06 -14.84
CA LEU A 54 -2.18 -7.00 -14.27
C LEU A 54 -2.83 -8.11 -13.44
N GLN A 55 -4.17 -8.08 -13.31
CA GLN A 55 -4.93 -8.91 -12.37
C GLN A 55 -4.41 -8.80 -10.94
N LEU A 56 -3.86 -7.63 -10.61
CA LEU A 56 -3.30 -7.37 -9.30
C LEU A 56 -4.34 -6.73 -8.41
N ASN A 57 -4.71 -7.42 -7.33
CA ASN A 57 -5.58 -6.89 -6.30
C ASN A 57 -5.13 -7.45 -4.95
N GLU A 58 -4.24 -6.72 -4.29
CA GLU A 58 -3.65 -7.13 -3.01
C GLU A 58 -4.04 -6.16 -1.92
N SER A 59 -4.35 -6.70 -0.73
CA SER A 59 -4.60 -5.89 0.46
C SER A 59 -3.82 -6.41 1.65
N ARG A 60 -3.24 -5.50 2.45
CA ARG A 60 -2.43 -5.81 3.63
C ARG A 60 -2.68 -4.81 4.74
N LEU A 61 -2.60 -5.27 5.98
CA LEU A 61 -2.58 -4.38 7.13
C LEU A 61 -1.21 -3.70 7.23
N SER A 62 -1.18 -2.42 7.58
CA SER A 62 0.04 -1.62 7.70
C SER A 62 1.10 -2.27 8.57
N ARG A 63 0.72 -2.91 9.68
CA ARG A 63 1.65 -3.63 10.57
C ARG A 63 2.42 -4.78 9.90
N GLN A 64 1.90 -5.31 8.79
CA GLN A 64 2.54 -6.36 8.00
C GLN A 64 3.54 -5.79 6.99
N LEU A 65 3.61 -4.46 6.85
CA LEU A 65 4.43 -3.74 5.89
C LEU A 65 5.68 -3.13 6.54
N LEU A 66 6.01 -3.49 7.79
CA LEU A 66 7.24 -3.06 8.48
C LEU A 66 8.52 -3.52 7.76
N SER A 67 8.42 -4.58 6.97
CA SER A 67 9.46 -5.03 6.05
C SER A 67 8.91 -5.06 4.63
N PRO A 68 9.76 -4.87 3.60
CA PRO A 68 9.34 -4.94 2.20
C PRO A 68 8.58 -6.22 1.88
N VAL A 69 7.37 -6.06 1.34
CA VAL A 69 6.55 -7.16 0.82
C VAL A 69 6.59 -7.10 -0.70
N MET A 70 7.06 -8.18 -1.32
CA MET A 70 7.05 -8.34 -2.77
C MET A 70 5.65 -8.73 -3.23
N ILE A 71 5.21 -8.09 -4.30
CA ILE A 71 3.96 -8.34 -5.00
C ILE A 71 4.34 -8.75 -6.42
N ASP A 72 4.12 -10.02 -6.73
CA ASP A 72 4.41 -10.57 -8.05
C ASP A 72 3.35 -10.11 -9.06
N SER A 73 3.80 -9.48 -10.15
CA SER A 73 2.93 -9.32 -11.31
C SER A 73 2.76 -10.67 -11.99
N SER A 74 1.59 -10.90 -12.58
CA SER A 74 1.19 -12.14 -13.28
C SER A 74 2.05 -12.49 -14.52
N GLY A 75 3.22 -11.88 -14.70
CA GLY A 75 4.09 -12.03 -15.87
C GLY A 75 3.63 -11.25 -17.10
N VAL A 76 2.51 -10.53 -17.01
CA VAL A 76 1.99 -9.65 -18.06
C VAL A 76 2.88 -8.41 -18.20
N ILE A 77 3.18 -8.00 -19.44
CA ILE A 77 3.96 -6.79 -19.72
C ILE A 77 3.02 -5.58 -19.67
N PRO A 78 3.15 -4.67 -18.68
CA PRO A 78 2.26 -3.54 -18.52
C PRO A 78 2.79 -2.33 -19.29
N PHE A 79 2.50 -2.25 -20.60
CA PHE A 79 2.92 -1.11 -21.42
C PHE A 79 2.49 0.22 -20.81
N THR A 80 1.19 0.44 -20.60
CA THR A 80 0.66 1.60 -19.88
C THR A 80 -0.51 1.14 -19.06
N GLN A 81 -0.38 1.24 -17.74
CA GLN A 81 -1.38 0.78 -16.80
C GLN A 81 -1.78 1.87 -15.83
N ARG A 82 -3.05 1.84 -15.42
CA ARG A 82 -3.56 2.65 -14.32
C ARG A 82 -3.79 1.76 -13.12
N GLY A 83 -3.31 2.21 -11.98
CA GLY A 83 -3.55 1.57 -10.71
C GLY A 83 -4.16 2.54 -9.71
N VAL A 84 -4.68 1.97 -8.63
CA VAL A 84 -5.17 2.74 -7.49
C VAL A 84 -4.58 2.13 -6.22
N LEU A 85 -3.92 2.98 -5.44
CA LEU A 85 -3.56 2.68 -4.07
C LEU A 85 -4.68 3.21 -3.17
N ARG A 86 -5.22 2.40 -2.26
CA ARG A 86 -6.20 2.87 -1.27
C ARG A 86 -5.70 2.61 0.14
N VAL A 87 -5.83 3.63 0.98
CA VAL A 87 -5.59 3.55 2.41
C VAL A 87 -6.94 3.63 3.10
N THR A 88 -7.30 2.59 3.84
CA THR A 88 -8.54 2.52 4.60
C THR A 88 -8.22 2.46 6.08
N LEU A 89 -8.73 3.44 6.83
CA LEU A 89 -8.73 3.43 8.27
C LEU A 89 -10.01 2.73 8.75
N GLU A 90 -9.88 1.55 9.35
CA GLU A 90 -11.04 0.77 9.84
C GLU A 90 -11.62 1.31 11.16
N ASN A 91 -10.74 1.87 12.01
CA ASN A 91 -11.08 2.38 13.33
C ASN A 91 -10.82 3.88 13.40
N ASN A 92 -11.70 4.61 14.09
CA ASN A 92 -11.49 6.03 14.32
C ASN A 92 -10.22 6.27 15.15
N LEU A 93 -9.48 7.34 14.83
CA LEU A 93 -8.34 7.79 15.61
C LEU A 93 -8.83 8.30 16.97
N LEU A 94 -8.25 7.79 18.06
CA LEU A 94 -8.71 8.06 19.42
C LEU A 94 -8.33 9.47 19.91
N TYR A 95 -7.19 10.00 19.47
CA TYR A 95 -6.67 11.28 19.93
C TYR A 95 -6.74 12.34 18.84
N ALA A 96 -6.94 13.59 19.25
CA ALA A 96 -6.83 14.72 18.33
C ALA A 96 -5.36 15.06 18.09
N GLY A 97 -4.99 15.33 16.84
CA GLY A 97 -3.64 15.74 16.47
C GLY A 97 -3.24 15.19 15.11
N TYR A 98 -1.93 15.12 14.87
CA TYR A 98 -1.36 14.65 13.62
C TYR A 98 -0.90 13.21 13.73
N TYR A 99 -1.24 12.45 12.69
CA TYR A 99 -0.88 11.07 12.52
C TYR A 99 -0.23 10.93 11.16
N GLN A 100 0.98 10.37 11.10
CA GLN A 100 1.75 10.29 9.87
C GLN A 100 2.37 8.91 9.68
N ASP A 101 2.40 8.47 8.43
CA ASP A 101 3.19 7.33 7.98
C ASP A 101 3.78 7.65 6.61
N VAL A 102 4.85 6.94 6.25
CA VAL A 102 5.46 7.02 4.92
C VAL A 102 5.42 5.63 4.31
N ILE A 103 4.66 5.50 3.21
CA ILE A 103 4.58 4.29 2.42
C ILE A 103 5.56 4.42 1.26
N GLU A 104 6.49 3.49 1.18
CA GLU A 104 7.44 3.37 0.09
C GLU A 104 6.98 2.27 -0.86
N ILE A 105 6.94 2.59 -2.15
CA ILE A 105 6.56 1.69 -3.21
C ILE A 105 7.68 1.72 -4.24
N GLU A 106 8.39 0.61 -4.38
CA GLU A 106 9.42 0.47 -5.40
C GLU A 106 8.87 -0.38 -6.54
N VAL A 107 9.09 0.06 -7.76
CA VAL A 107 8.69 -0.64 -8.97
C VAL A 107 9.94 -0.87 -9.79
N TYR A 108 10.21 -2.13 -10.12
CA TYR A 108 11.41 -2.50 -10.86
C TYR A 108 11.09 -3.56 -11.93
N PRO A 109 11.84 -3.57 -13.04
CA PRO A 109 11.69 -4.62 -14.04
C PRO A 109 12.11 -5.96 -13.45
N SER A 110 11.28 -6.99 -13.64
CA SER A 110 11.61 -8.35 -13.24
C SER A 110 12.43 -9.05 -14.31
N ILE A 111 13.52 -9.70 -13.89
CA ILE A 111 14.36 -10.58 -14.73
C ILE A 111 13.89 -12.03 -14.64
N HIS A 112 13.00 -12.35 -13.68
CA HIS A 112 12.43 -13.68 -13.58
C HIS A 112 11.60 -13.93 -14.83
N SER A 113 12.09 -14.87 -15.64
CA SER A 113 11.49 -15.31 -16.88
C SER A 113 10.00 -15.56 -16.68
N VAL A 114 9.19 -15.10 -17.64
CA VAL A 114 7.81 -15.57 -17.83
C VAL A 114 7.89 -17.09 -17.94
N THR A 115 7.73 -17.80 -16.84
CA THR A 115 7.69 -19.26 -16.86
C THR A 115 6.32 -19.59 -17.44
N LYS A 116 6.34 -20.11 -18.67
CA LYS A 116 5.17 -20.54 -19.43
C LYS A 116 4.36 -21.60 -18.69
#